data_AF-J5KAX4-F1
#
_entry.id   AF-J5KAX4-F1
#
_cell.length_a   1.000
_cell.length_b   1.000
_cell.length_c   1.000
_cell.angle_alpha   90.00
_cell.angle_beta   90.00
_cell.angle_gamma   90.00
#
_symmetry.space_group_name_H-M   'P 1'
#
loop_
_entity.id
_entity.type
_entity.pdbx_description
1 polymer ?
#
loop_
_entity_poly.entity_id
_entity_poly.type
_entity_poly.pdbx_seq_one_letter_code
_entity_poly.pdbx_strand_id
1 'polypeptide(L)'
;MDSGLTVLDVVITGSQNGLDFAGGFQYKEEEFDVRRSPNSIVEIDGAGNLVTPADLLFLGGGLESSDSRDSIALFAEVAKQQSDKLELKAALRFEDLESESTLNPKISARYQMSDELVLRGSISTSFREASLAQLSVTTVGLQGIQDFDTDGAPVGGVAFIRVSQANNPDLEAEEAQNMNFGAIWTPNDDLSVKLDYWNIDYSDVITIESAQGKVVANPNDPDVKRTVDGTLVGVTTSYFNASEVNTDGYDLEVSYDFDTKWGPATVGMNRVHLLSYEIPLQTGVTADVVGKFNHDNFARSLPETKNVISGVLKNGDHTFSTFVRMVSDYETTRA
;
A
#
# COMPACT_ATOMS: atom_id res chain seq x y z
N MET A 1 -16.20 -3.09 -17.37
CA MET A 1 -15.88 -2.17 -16.26
C MET A 1 -15.32 -0.95 -16.94
N ASP A 2 -16.03 0.16 -16.80
CA ASP A 2 -15.67 1.43 -17.41
C ASP A 2 -15.40 2.41 -16.25
N SER A 3 -14.39 3.27 -16.40
CA SER A 3 -14.03 4.26 -15.39
C SER A 3 -13.72 5.60 -16.06
N GLY A 4 -14.19 6.68 -15.45
CA GLY A 4 -13.95 8.06 -15.90
C GLY A 4 -13.11 8.83 -14.88
N LEU A 5 -12.27 9.76 -15.36
CA LEU A 5 -11.54 10.70 -14.52
C LEU A 5 -11.47 12.05 -15.24
N THR A 6 -11.98 13.08 -14.58
CA THR A 6 -11.85 14.48 -15.01
C THR A 6 -11.08 15.25 -13.94
N VAL A 7 -10.07 16.02 -14.35
CA VAL A 7 -9.28 16.85 -13.44
C VAL A 7 -9.11 18.25 -14.02
N LEU A 8 -9.32 19.26 -13.19
CA LEU A 8 -9.00 20.66 -13.47
C LEU A 8 -8.03 21.18 -12.41
N ASP A 9 -6.85 21.59 -12.86
CA ASP A 9 -5.81 22.17 -12.01
C ASP A 9 -5.55 23.63 -12.36
N VAL A 10 -5.44 24.47 -11.32
CA VAL A 10 -4.98 25.86 -11.43
C VAL A 10 -3.80 26.05 -10.49
N VAL A 11 -2.63 26.37 -11.05
CA VAL A 11 -1.39 26.51 -10.29
C VAL A 11 -0.78 27.89 -10.51
N ILE A 12 -0.39 28.53 -9.41
CA ILE A 12 0.37 29.78 -9.39
C ILE A 12 1.71 29.50 -8.71
N THR A 13 2.80 29.91 -9.36
CA THR A 13 4.15 29.77 -8.83
C THR A 13 4.88 31.10 -8.90
N GLY A 14 5.82 31.33 -7.99
CA GLY A 14 6.67 32.51 -8.04
C GLY A 14 7.87 32.43 -7.11
N SER A 15 8.72 33.45 -7.20
CA SER A 15 9.86 33.64 -6.32
C SER A 15 9.94 35.10 -5.91
N GLN A 16 10.07 35.36 -4.62
CA GLN A 16 10.22 36.70 -4.07
C GLN A 16 11.16 36.69 -2.86
N ASN A 17 12.20 37.54 -2.88
CA ASN A 17 13.16 37.69 -1.78
C ASN A 17 13.81 36.36 -1.33
N GLY A 18 14.09 35.45 -2.28
CA GLY A 18 14.68 34.14 -1.98
C GLY A 18 13.72 33.13 -1.34
N LEU A 19 12.42 33.45 -1.32
CA LEU A 19 11.33 32.53 -1.02
C LEU A 19 10.67 32.12 -2.33
N ASP A 20 10.75 30.84 -2.65
CA ASP A 20 9.98 30.23 -3.73
C ASP A 20 8.64 29.76 -3.17
N PHE A 21 7.58 29.92 -3.95
CA PHE A 21 6.25 29.50 -3.56
C PHE A 21 5.48 28.90 -4.74
N ALA A 22 4.60 27.97 -4.41
CA ALA A 22 3.59 27.43 -5.29
C ALA A 22 2.28 27.34 -4.52
N GLY A 23 1.17 27.51 -5.21
CA GLY A 23 -0.14 27.27 -4.63
C GLY A 23 -1.18 27.10 -5.71
N GLY A 24 -2.28 26.45 -5.37
CA GLY A 24 -3.26 26.12 -6.37
C GLY A 24 -4.54 25.52 -5.84
N PHE A 25 -5.41 25.26 -6.80
CA PHE A 25 -6.71 24.64 -6.66
C PHE A 25 -6.78 23.44 -7.62
N GLN A 26 -7.41 22.37 -7.17
CA GLN A 26 -7.70 21.20 -7.98
C GLN A 26 -9.18 20.82 -7.79
N TYR A 27 -9.86 20.51 -8.89
CA TYR A 27 -11.14 19.82 -8.90
C TYR A 27 -10.95 18.46 -9.58
N LYS A 28 -11.54 17.41 -9.01
CA LYS A 28 -11.46 16.04 -9.50
C LYS A 28 -12.86 15.44 -9.50
N GLU A 29 -13.20 14.73 -10.57
CA GLU A 29 -14.42 13.92 -10.68
C GLU A 29 -14.02 12.51 -11.15
N GLU A 30 -14.46 11.49 -10.43
CA GLU A 30 -14.17 10.09 -10.70
C GLU A 30 -15.49 9.34 -10.94
N GLU A 31 -15.54 8.50 -11.96
CA GLU A 31 -16.73 7.69 -12.30
C GLU A 31 -16.35 6.21 -12.42
N PHE A 32 -17.31 5.34 -12.10
CA PHE A 32 -17.12 3.89 -12.13
C PHE A 32 -18.40 3.14 -12.50
N ASP A 33 -18.35 2.31 -13.54
CA ASP A 33 -19.47 1.50 -14.03
C ASP A 33 -19.05 0.02 -14.20
N VAL A 34 -19.80 -0.88 -13.57
CA VAL A 34 -19.67 -2.34 -13.66
C VAL A 34 -20.94 -2.91 -14.27
N ARG A 35 -20.83 -3.31 -15.54
CA ARG A 35 -21.84 -4.13 -16.23
C ARG A 35 -21.44 -5.58 -16.25
N ARG A 36 -22.41 -6.47 -16.09
CA ARG A 36 -22.22 -7.91 -16.04
C ARG A 36 -23.13 -8.61 -17.05
N SER A 37 -22.69 -9.77 -17.53
CA SER A 37 -23.58 -10.63 -18.31
C SER A 37 -24.67 -11.19 -17.38
N PRO A 38 -25.91 -11.42 -17.85
CA PRO A 38 -27.02 -11.86 -16.99
C PRO A 38 -26.72 -13.12 -16.16
N ASN A 39 -25.93 -14.05 -16.70
CA ASN A 39 -25.52 -15.28 -15.99
C ASN A 39 -24.45 -15.05 -14.89
N SER A 40 -23.85 -13.87 -14.82
CA SER A 40 -22.78 -13.51 -13.87
C SER A 40 -23.23 -12.61 -12.72
N ILE A 41 -24.53 -12.30 -12.66
CA ILE A 41 -25.15 -11.50 -11.60
C ILE A 41 -25.50 -12.42 -10.42
N VAL A 42 -25.29 -11.93 -9.20
CA VAL A 42 -25.67 -12.60 -7.95
C VAL A 42 -26.74 -11.81 -7.22
N GLU A 43 -27.44 -12.45 -6.28
CA GLU A 43 -28.29 -11.74 -5.32
C GLU A 43 -27.70 -11.83 -3.92
N ILE A 44 -27.72 -10.71 -3.21
CA ILE A 44 -27.08 -10.54 -1.90
C ILE A 44 -28.08 -9.88 -0.96
N ASP A 45 -28.10 -10.30 0.31
CA ASP A 45 -28.95 -9.69 1.34
C ASP A 45 -28.37 -8.38 1.91
N GLY A 46 -29.12 -7.70 2.76
CA GLY A 46 -28.68 -6.45 3.39
C GLY A 46 -27.49 -6.58 4.35
N ALA A 47 -27.04 -7.81 4.63
CA ALA A 47 -25.86 -8.11 5.44
C ALA A 47 -24.66 -8.59 4.58
N GLY A 48 -24.73 -8.46 3.25
CA GLY A 48 -23.64 -8.81 2.33
C GLY A 48 -23.54 -10.30 2.00
N ASN A 49 -24.51 -11.12 2.42
CA ASN A 49 -24.48 -12.57 2.21
C ASN A 49 -25.03 -12.97 0.86
N LEU A 50 -24.37 -13.91 0.21
CA LEU A 50 -24.82 -14.50 -1.04
C LEU A 50 -26.13 -15.30 -0.84
N VAL A 51 -27.21 -14.86 -1.47
CA VAL A 51 -28.52 -15.52 -1.49
C VAL A 51 -28.67 -16.39 -2.73
N THR A 52 -28.38 -15.81 -3.90
CA THR A 52 -28.47 -16.50 -5.20
C THR A 52 -27.12 -16.43 -5.91
N PRO A 53 -26.43 -17.57 -6.14
CA PRO A 53 -25.17 -17.58 -6.85
C PRO A 53 -25.36 -17.36 -8.35
N ALA A 54 -24.30 -16.91 -9.02
CA ALA A 54 -24.26 -16.79 -10.47
C ALA A 54 -24.38 -18.17 -11.13
N ASP A 55 -25.04 -18.24 -12.29
CA ASP A 55 -25.20 -19.46 -13.10
C ASP A 55 -23.92 -19.74 -13.91
N LEU A 56 -22.82 -19.92 -13.20
CA LEU A 56 -21.49 -20.14 -13.77
C LEU A 56 -20.76 -21.35 -13.17
N LEU A 57 -21.50 -22.29 -12.57
CA LEU A 57 -20.96 -23.44 -11.83
C LEU A 57 -19.96 -23.00 -10.73
N PHE A 58 -18.67 -22.95 -11.10
CA PHE A 58 -17.53 -22.62 -10.24
C PHE A 58 -17.07 -21.15 -10.35
N LEU A 59 -17.47 -20.39 -11.37
CA LEU A 59 -17.00 -18.99 -11.47
C LEU A 59 -17.79 -18.09 -10.52
N GLY A 60 -17.07 -17.13 -9.96
CA GLY A 60 -17.62 -16.05 -9.16
C GLY A 60 -18.46 -15.07 -9.99
N GLY A 61 -19.46 -14.46 -9.37
CA GLY A 61 -20.27 -13.40 -9.94
C GLY A 61 -20.07 -12.08 -9.19
N GLY A 62 -21.03 -11.18 -9.29
CA GLY A 62 -21.07 -9.97 -8.50
C GLY A 62 -22.27 -9.11 -8.84
N LEU A 63 -22.36 -7.96 -8.19
CA LEU A 63 -23.39 -6.98 -8.50
C LEU A 63 -22.94 -6.10 -9.67
N GLU A 64 -23.91 -5.53 -10.36
CA GLU A 64 -23.68 -4.35 -11.20
C GLU A 64 -23.64 -3.11 -10.31
N SER A 65 -22.87 -2.11 -10.70
CA SER A 65 -22.71 -0.87 -9.95
C SER A 65 -22.44 0.28 -10.91
N SER A 66 -22.98 1.45 -10.61
CA SER A 66 -22.66 2.70 -11.30
C SER A 66 -22.55 3.77 -10.24
N ASP A 67 -21.39 4.42 -10.16
CA ASP A 67 -21.09 5.36 -9.10
C ASP A 67 -20.17 6.48 -9.59
N SER A 68 -20.20 7.62 -8.91
CA SER A 68 -19.40 8.80 -9.23
C SER A 68 -19.19 9.64 -7.99
N ARG A 69 -18.01 10.26 -7.87
CA ARG A 69 -17.71 11.23 -6.80
C ARG A 69 -16.90 12.41 -7.30
N ASP A 70 -17.01 13.53 -6.60
CA ASP A 70 -16.15 14.69 -6.80
C ASP A 70 -15.34 15.07 -5.55
N SER A 71 -14.20 15.70 -5.76
CA SER A 71 -13.40 16.29 -4.68
C SER A 71 -12.73 17.59 -5.11
N ILE A 72 -12.47 18.44 -4.12
CA ILE A 72 -11.81 19.73 -4.30
C ILE A 72 -10.59 19.81 -3.39
N ALA A 73 -9.47 20.28 -3.92
CA ALA A 73 -8.26 20.51 -3.14
C ALA A 73 -7.75 21.94 -3.25
N LEU A 74 -7.18 22.43 -2.16
CA LEU A 74 -6.37 23.64 -2.08
C LEU A 74 -5.00 23.28 -1.55
N PHE A 75 -3.95 23.81 -2.17
CA PHE A 75 -2.59 23.54 -1.72
C PHE A 75 -1.70 24.78 -1.77
N ALA A 76 -0.70 24.79 -0.90
CA ALA A 76 0.37 25.77 -0.89
C ALA A 76 1.68 25.10 -0.47
N GLU A 77 2.78 25.50 -1.11
CA GLU A 77 4.15 25.12 -0.79
C GLU A 77 5.03 26.36 -0.78
N VAL A 78 5.96 26.40 0.16
CA VAL A 78 7.03 27.37 0.22
C VAL A 78 8.38 26.66 0.38
N ALA A 79 9.37 27.17 -0.33
CA ALA A 79 10.76 26.72 -0.27
C ALA A 79 11.66 27.94 -0.04
N LYS A 80 12.63 27.80 0.85
CA LYS A 80 13.56 28.88 1.17
C LYS A 80 14.96 28.36 1.42
N GLN A 81 15.92 28.98 0.74
CA GLN A 81 17.32 28.87 1.09
C GLN A 81 17.59 29.76 2.31
N GLN A 82 17.60 29.16 3.51
CA GLN A 82 17.79 29.90 4.77
C GLN A 82 19.25 30.31 4.98
N SER A 83 20.20 29.57 4.38
CA SER A 83 21.63 29.90 4.28
C SER A 83 22.24 29.16 3.09
N ASP A 84 23.50 29.39 2.74
CA ASP A 84 24.19 28.65 1.66
C ASP A 84 24.20 27.12 1.86
N LYS A 85 23.96 26.65 3.09
CA LYS A 85 23.97 25.23 3.45
C LYS A 85 22.59 24.66 3.78
N LEU A 86 21.60 25.48 4.11
CA LEU A 86 20.31 25.00 4.62
C LEU A 86 19.16 25.45 3.72
N GLU A 87 18.45 24.47 3.16
CA GLU A 87 17.16 24.63 2.50
C GLU A 87 16.05 24.11 3.42
N LEU A 88 14.97 24.87 3.54
CA LEU A 88 13.75 24.48 4.25
C LEU A 88 12.57 24.53 3.30
N LYS A 89 11.68 23.54 3.39
CA LYS A 89 10.39 23.55 2.67
C LYS A 89 9.25 23.23 3.62
N ALA A 90 8.12 23.89 3.39
CA ALA A 90 6.88 23.59 4.06
C ALA A 90 5.75 23.57 3.02
N ALA A 91 4.88 22.57 3.10
CA ALA A 91 3.71 22.46 2.25
C ALA A 91 2.48 22.09 3.08
N LEU A 92 1.31 22.43 2.56
CA LEU A 92 0.03 22.09 3.13
C LEU A 92 -0.96 21.84 1.99
N ARG A 93 -1.71 20.74 2.07
CA ARG A 93 -2.81 20.43 1.16
C ARG A 93 -4.06 20.12 1.96
N PHE A 94 -5.14 20.83 1.67
CA PHE A 94 -6.48 20.53 2.17
C PHE A 94 -7.28 19.90 1.03
N GLU A 95 -8.02 18.83 1.32
CA GLU A 95 -8.92 18.20 0.35
C GLU A 95 -10.30 17.99 1.00
N ASP A 96 -11.34 18.44 0.31
CA ASP A 96 -12.76 18.25 0.66
C ASP A 96 -13.29 17.08 -0.17
N LEU A 97 -13.72 16.04 0.53
CA LEU A 97 -14.22 14.78 -0.03
C LEU A 97 -15.72 14.66 0.25
N GLU A 98 -16.40 13.70 -0.37
CA GLU A 98 -17.85 13.53 -0.17
C GLU A 98 -18.22 13.19 1.29
N SER A 99 -17.43 12.36 1.95
CA SER A 99 -17.69 11.87 3.31
C SER A 99 -16.95 12.64 4.40
N GLU A 100 -15.83 13.28 4.08
CA GLU A 100 -14.92 13.87 5.06
C GLU A 100 -13.99 14.93 4.43
N SER A 101 -13.02 15.44 5.20
CA SER A 101 -11.99 16.34 4.69
C SER A 101 -10.64 16.02 5.30
N THR A 102 -9.56 16.16 4.54
CA THR A 102 -8.20 15.86 5.01
C THR A 102 -7.30 17.09 4.97
N LEU A 103 -6.34 17.14 5.90
CA LEU A 103 -5.31 18.19 5.94
C LEU A 103 -3.92 17.57 6.02
N ASN A 104 -3.11 17.85 5.02
CA ASN A 104 -1.84 17.17 4.80
C ASN A 104 -0.65 18.13 4.86
N PRO A 105 -0.08 18.41 6.05
CA PRO A 105 1.16 19.17 6.17
C PRO A 105 2.40 18.37 5.78
N LYS A 106 3.41 19.07 5.30
CA LYS A 106 4.77 18.55 5.10
C LYS A 106 5.80 19.59 5.49
N ILE A 107 6.84 19.15 6.20
CA ILE A 107 8.03 19.96 6.48
C ILE A 107 9.24 19.12 6.08
N SER A 108 10.19 19.75 5.38
CA SER A 108 11.45 19.10 5.01
C SER A 108 12.63 20.05 5.11
N ALA A 109 13.79 19.49 5.39
CA ALA A 109 15.05 20.20 5.46
C ALA A 109 16.13 19.45 4.67
N ARG A 110 16.98 20.21 3.98
CA ARG A 110 18.21 19.72 3.36
C ARG A 110 19.38 20.54 3.87
N TYR A 111 20.36 19.88 4.47
CA TYR A 111 21.53 20.51 5.06
C TYR A 111 22.82 20.00 4.42
N GLN A 112 23.54 20.87 3.73
CA GLN A 112 24.88 20.63 3.20
C GLN A 112 25.89 20.71 4.33
N MET A 113 26.16 19.57 4.98
CA MET A 113 27.07 19.51 6.14
C MET A 113 28.53 19.78 5.74
N SER A 114 28.96 19.24 4.60
CA SER A 114 30.26 19.50 3.95
C SER A 114 30.10 19.40 2.42
N ASP A 115 31.15 19.62 1.64
CA ASP A 115 31.10 19.48 0.17
C ASP A 115 30.73 18.05 -0.28
N GLU A 116 31.05 17.06 0.57
CA GLU A 116 30.87 15.63 0.28
C GLU A 116 29.66 15.02 1.00
N LEU A 117 29.03 15.73 1.95
CA LEU A 117 27.98 15.17 2.81
C LEU A 117 26.76 16.08 2.90
N VAL A 118 25.61 15.52 2.53
CA VAL A 118 24.28 16.13 2.65
C VAL A 118 23.46 15.32 3.64
N LEU A 119 22.84 16.01 4.59
CA LEU A 119 21.79 15.44 5.44
C LEU A 119 20.44 15.94 4.95
N ARG A 120 19.44 15.07 4.99
CA ARG A 120 18.05 15.39 4.63
C ARG A 120 17.09 14.78 5.64
N GLY A 121 15.96 15.44 5.82
CA GLY A 121 14.86 14.86 6.59
C GLY A 121 13.54 15.50 6.25
N SER A 122 12.47 14.75 6.47
CA SER A 122 11.10 15.23 6.28
C SER A 122 10.14 14.54 7.22
N ILE A 123 9.11 15.28 7.60
CA ILE A 123 7.90 14.76 8.22
C ILE A 123 6.70 15.24 7.40
N SER A 124 5.74 14.36 7.15
CA SER A 124 4.52 14.72 6.42
C SER A 124 3.38 13.80 6.76
N THR A 125 2.16 14.27 6.55
CA THR A 125 1.00 13.37 6.44
C THR A 125 0.56 13.23 4.98
N SER A 126 -0.13 12.14 4.70
CA SER A 126 -0.76 11.84 3.42
C SER A 126 -2.03 11.04 3.68
N PHE A 127 -2.90 10.96 2.69
CA PHE A 127 -4.10 10.16 2.78
C PHE A 127 -4.38 9.41 1.48
N ARG A 128 -5.27 8.41 1.55
CA ARG A 128 -5.83 7.71 0.42
C ARG A 128 -7.31 7.44 0.67
N GLU A 129 -8.17 7.98 -0.18
CA GLU A 129 -9.60 7.67 -0.12
C GLU A 129 -9.88 6.19 -0.43
N ALA A 130 -10.99 5.68 0.10
CA ALA A 130 -11.61 4.46 -0.40
C ALA A 130 -11.89 4.59 -1.90
N SER A 131 -11.68 3.52 -2.66
CA SER A 131 -12.11 3.52 -4.06
C SER A 131 -13.63 3.31 -4.16
N LEU A 132 -14.26 3.85 -5.21
CA LEU A 132 -15.68 3.58 -5.51
C LEU A 132 -16.00 2.07 -5.57
N ALA A 133 -15.04 1.26 -6.00
CA ALA A 133 -15.19 -0.19 -5.98
C ALA A 133 -15.28 -0.78 -4.55
N GLN A 134 -14.49 -0.26 -3.60
CA GLN A 134 -14.56 -0.68 -2.18
C GLN A 134 -15.86 -0.22 -1.52
N LEU A 135 -16.35 0.96 -1.90
CA LEU A 135 -17.59 1.55 -1.37
C LEU A 135 -18.85 0.88 -1.90
N SER A 136 -18.86 0.44 -3.17
CA SER A 136 -20.11 0.13 -3.88
C SER A 136 -20.15 -1.21 -4.61
N VAL A 137 -19.03 -1.93 -4.74
CA VAL A 137 -19.00 -3.22 -5.46
C VAL A 137 -18.83 -4.40 -4.53
N THR A 138 -19.84 -5.28 -4.55
CA THR A 138 -19.69 -6.62 -3.99
C THR A 138 -19.26 -7.62 -5.08
N THR A 139 -18.23 -8.41 -4.77
CA THR A 139 -17.74 -9.47 -5.65
C THR A 139 -17.76 -10.83 -4.96
N VAL A 140 -17.96 -11.90 -5.73
CA VAL A 140 -17.90 -13.26 -5.21
C VAL A 140 -16.75 -13.98 -5.90
N GLY A 141 -15.88 -14.63 -5.14
CA GLY A 141 -14.76 -15.42 -5.63
C GLY A 141 -14.70 -16.81 -5.00
N LEU A 142 -13.69 -17.60 -5.37
CA LEU A 142 -13.35 -18.85 -4.71
C LEU A 142 -12.03 -18.71 -3.98
N GLN A 143 -11.97 -19.22 -2.76
CA GLN A 143 -10.75 -19.33 -1.97
C GLN A 143 -10.65 -20.72 -1.35
N GLY A 144 -9.42 -21.23 -1.21
CA GLY A 144 -9.16 -22.46 -0.47
C GLY A 144 -9.11 -22.17 1.03
N ILE A 145 -10.07 -22.70 1.79
CA ILE A 145 -10.22 -22.45 3.22
C ILE A 145 -10.13 -23.78 3.98
N GLN A 146 -9.34 -23.81 5.05
CA GLN A 146 -9.35 -24.89 6.05
C GLN A 146 -10.48 -24.64 7.04
N ASP A 147 -11.37 -25.62 7.19
CA ASP A 147 -12.45 -25.59 8.18
C ASP A 147 -11.95 -26.05 9.55
N PHE A 148 -12.61 -25.57 10.61
CA PHE A 148 -12.32 -25.85 12.00
C PHE A 148 -13.62 -26.07 12.78
N ASP A 149 -13.58 -26.93 13.80
CA ASP A 149 -14.65 -27.04 14.78
C ASP A 149 -14.49 -25.99 15.90
N THR A 150 -15.45 -25.93 16.81
CA THR A 150 -15.44 -24.98 17.93
C THR A 150 -14.31 -25.20 18.93
N ASP A 151 -13.70 -26.39 18.92
CA ASP A 151 -12.56 -26.73 19.75
C ASP A 151 -11.22 -26.36 19.06
N GLY A 152 -11.28 -25.82 17.85
CA GLY A 152 -10.12 -25.41 17.05
C GLY A 152 -9.43 -26.56 16.32
N ALA A 153 -10.05 -27.73 16.22
CA ALA A 153 -9.51 -28.85 15.46
C ALA A 153 -9.90 -28.75 13.97
N PRO A 154 -8.98 -29.06 13.03
CA PRO A 154 -9.29 -28.99 11.62
C PRO A 154 -10.34 -30.05 11.23
N VAL A 155 -11.36 -29.62 10.48
CA VAL A 155 -12.41 -30.49 9.94
C VAL A 155 -12.11 -30.79 8.48
N GLY A 156 -11.73 -32.03 8.18
CA GLY A 156 -11.34 -32.43 6.82
C GLY A 156 -10.10 -31.68 6.32
N GLY A 157 -9.97 -31.57 5.00
CA GLY A 157 -8.90 -30.79 4.36
C GLY A 157 -9.41 -29.48 3.76
N VAL A 158 -8.48 -28.67 3.27
CA VAL A 158 -8.78 -27.40 2.59
C VAL A 158 -9.78 -27.60 1.45
N ALA A 159 -10.88 -26.85 1.50
CA ALA A 159 -11.93 -26.87 0.48
C ALA A 159 -11.99 -25.52 -0.26
N PHE A 160 -12.23 -25.55 -1.57
CA PHE A 160 -12.52 -24.34 -2.33
C PHE A 160 -13.98 -23.97 -2.18
N ILE A 161 -14.24 -22.90 -1.43
CA ILE A 161 -15.58 -22.40 -1.12
C ILE A 161 -15.77 -20.98 -1.66
N ARG A 162 -17.03 -20.54 -1.71
CA ARG A 162 -17.37 -19.18 -2.16
C ARG A 162 -17.03 -18.17 -1.06
N VAL A 163 -16.33 -17.11 -1.43
CA VAL A 163 -16.11 -15.95 -0.57
C VAL A 163 -16.83 -14.76 -1.18
N SER A 164 -17.80 -14.21 -0.45
CA SER A 164 -18.52 -12.98 -0.81
C SER A 164 -17.78 -11.81 -0.18
N GLN A 165 -17.21 -10.94 -1.01
CA GLN A 165 -16.49 -9.74 -0.60
C GLN A 165 -17.44 -8.54 -0.71
N ALA A 166 -18.12 -8.25 0.38
CA ALA A 166 -19.07 -7.16 0.50
C ALA A 166 -18.38 -5.81 0.42
N ASN A 167 -19.01 -4.87 -0.28
CA ASN A 167 -18.65 -3.46 -0.23
C ASN A 167 -18.94 -2.88 1.17
N ASN A 168 -18.32 -1.75 1.48
CA ASN A 168 -18.60 -1.00 2.69
C ASN A 168 -18.69 0.50 2.38
N PRO A 169 -19.90 1.10 2.38
CA PRO A 169 -20.08 2.52 2.10
C PRO A 169 -19.63 3.44 3.25
N ASP A 170 -19.36 2.87 4.44
CA ASP A 170 -18.96 3.61 5.65
C ASP A 170 -17.42 3.66 5.81
N LEU A 171 -16.66 3.38 4.75
CA LEU A 171 -15.20 3.47 4.80
C LEU A 171 -14.75 4.92 4.87
N GLU A 172 -13.84 5.19 5.79
CA GLU A 172 -13.13 6.46 5.90
C GLU A 172 -11.81 6.39 5.10
N ALA A 173 -11.20 7.54 4.82
CA ALA A 173 -9.91 7.64 4.17
C ALA A 173 -8.81 7.04 5.04
N GLU A 174 -7.86 6.35 4.41
CA GLU A 174 -6.62 5.95 5.08
C GLU A 174 -5.74 7.18 5.25
N GLU A 175 -5.13 7.35 6.42
CA GLU A 175 -4.10 8.36 6.63
C GLU A 175 -2.74 7.71 6.89
N ALA A 176 -1.67 8.44 6.62
CA ALA A 176 -0.31 8.01 6.92
C ALA A 176 0.53 9.18 7.40
N GLN A 177 1.19 8.99 8.54
CA GLN A 177 2.28 9.85 8.99
C GLN A 177 3.59 9.27 8.50
N ASN A 178 4.39 10.09 7.82
CA ASN A 178 5.62 9.68 7.18
C ASN A 178 6.78 10.45 7.77
N MET A 179 7.82 9.74 8.17
CA MET A 179 9.09 10.30 8.58
C MET A 179 10.22 9.74 7.74
N ASN A 180 11.14 10.60 7.32
CA ASN A 180 12.37 10.21 6.65
C ASN A 180 13.56 10.98 7.22
N PHE A 181 14.66 10.29 7.42
CA PHE A 181 15.95 10.88 7.72
C PHE A 181 17.04 10.19 6.91
N GLY A 182 17.83 10.95 6.17
CA GLY A 182 18.81 10.38 5.26
C GLY A 182 20.10 11.17 5.12
N ALA A 183 21.12 10.49 4.63
CA ALA A 183 22.43 11.03 4.32
C ALA A 183 22.83 10.64 2.90
N ILE A 184 23.37 11.60 2.15
CA ILE A 184 24.02 11.38 0.86
C ILE A 184 25.49 11.73 1.04
N TRP A 185 26.35 10.75 0.85
CA TRP A 185 27.79 10.88 0.99
C TRP A 185 28.49 10.58 -0.34
N THR A 186 29.23 11.57 -0.83
CA THR A 186 30.01 11.53 -2.05
C THR A 186 31.45 11.97 -1.74
N PRO A 187 32.27 11.08 -1.15
CA PRO A 187 33.64 11.44 -0.72
C PRO A 187 34.59 11.76 -1.87
N ASN A 188 34.24 11.38 -3.09
CA ASN A 188 34.93 11.72 -4.33
C ASN A 188 33.95 11.57 -5.51
N ASP A 189 34.43 11.81 -6.73
CA ASP A 189 33.62 11.74 -7.96
C ASP A 189 33.21 10.31 -8.35
N ASP A 190 33.85 9.29 -7.76
CA ASP A 190 33.69 7.88 -8.12
C ASP A 190 32.68 7.15 -7.22
N LEU A 191 32.55 7.55 -5.95
CA LEU A 191 31.74 6.86 -4.94
C LEU A 191 30.53 7.71 -4.51
N SER A 192 29.34 7.14 -4.60
CA SER A 192 28.12 7.68 -4.00
C SER A 192 27.48 6.66 -3.07
N VAL A 193 27.18 7.08 -1.84
CA VAL A 193 26.46 6.30 -0.83
C VAL A 193 25.26 7.10 -0.36
N LYS A 194 24.07 6.51 -0.39
CA LYS A 194 22.85 7.07 0.19
C LYS A 194 22.30 6.10 1.22
N LEU A 195 22.01 6.62 2.41
CA LEU A 195 21.37 5.86 3.48
C LEU A 195 20.16 6.65 3.94
N ASP A 196 18.99 6.05 3.91
CA ASP A 196 17.75 6.66 4.38
C ASP A 196 17.09 5.72 5.38
N TYR A 197 16.76 6.25 6.56
CA TYR A 197 15.80 5.65 7.48
C TYR A 197 14.41 6.23 7.17
N TRP A 198 13.41 5.36 7.13
CA TRP A 198 12.03 5.75 6.92
C TRP A 198 11.13 5.03 7.93
N ASN A 199 10.04 5.70 8.30
CA ASN A 199 8.97 5.16 9.12
C ASN A 199 7.65 5.71 8.58
N ILE A 200 6.66 4.83 8.49
CA ILE A 200 5.33 5.14 8.02
C ILE A 200 4.34 4.51 8.99
N ASP A 201 3.58 5.37 9.66
CA ASP A 201 2.52 4.99 10.58
C ASP A 201 1.19 5.24 9.87
N TYR A 202 0.50 4.17 9.50
CA TYR A 202 -0.79 4.23 8.83
C TYR A 202 -1.92 4.12 9.86
N SER A 203 -2.96 4.91 9.69
CA SER A 203 -4.23 4.76 10.41
C SER A 203 -5.37 4.50 9.42
N ASP A 204 -6.39 3.82 9.93
CA ASP A 204 -7.63 3.54 9.19
C ASP A 204 -7.39 2.83 7.86
N VAL A 205 -6.41 1.91 7.81
CA VAL A 205 -6.04 1.17 6.60
C VAL A 205 -7.22 0.35 6.09
N ILE A 206 -7.76 0.74 4.95
CA ILE A 206 -8.81 0.05 4.23
C ILE A 206 -8.25 -1.27 3.71
N THR A 207 -8.67 -2.33 4.39
CA THR A 207 -8.34 -3.69 4.04
C THR A 207 -9.59 -4.54 4.03
N ILE A 208 -9.43 -5.80 3.66
CA ILE A 208 -10.52 -6.77 3.63
C ILE A 208 -10.32 -7.80 4.73
N GLU A 209 -11.41 -8.23 5.36
CA GLU A 209 -11.36 -9.32 6.33
C GLU A 209 -10.77 -10.59 5.71
N SER A 210 -9.94 -11.29 6.48
CA SER A 210 -9.45 -12.61 6.09
C SER A 210 -10.55 -13.64 6.27
N ALA A 211 -11.02 -14.26 5.18
CA ALA A 211 -11.99 -15.35 5.24
C ALA A 211 -11.48 -16.52 6.10
N GLN A 212 -10.20 -16.87 5.96
CA GLN A 212 -9.57 -17.90 6.79
C GLN A 212 -9.51 -17.48 8.26
N GLY A 213 -9.17 -16.22 8.53
CA GLY A 213 -9.14 -15.65 9.87
C GLY A 213 -10.51 -15.70 10.56
N LYS A 214 -11.59 -15.32 9.86
CA LYS A 214 -12.97 -15.42 10.40
C LYS A 214 -13.34 -16.84 10.78
N VAL A 215 -13.05 -17.83 9.92
CA VAL A 215 -13.33 -19.24 10.21
C VAL A 215 -12.54 -19.74 11.41
N VAL A 216 -11.26 -19.37 11.54
CA VAL A 216 -10.42 -19.73 12.70
C VAL A 216 -10.92 -19.08 13.99
N ALA A 217 -11.31 -17.81 13.93
CA ALA A 217 -11.73 -17.05 15.11
C ALA A 217 -13.09 -17.51 15.64
N ASN A 218 -14.05 -17.78 14.74
CA ASN A 218 -15.39 -18.24 15.11
C ASN A 218 -16.03 -19.07 13.97
N PRO A 219 -15.92 -20.41 14.00
CA PRO A 219 -16.52 -21.29 12.99
C PRO A 219 -18.05 -21.24 12.88
N ASN A 220 -18.73 -20.64 13.88
CA ASN A 220 -20.18 -20.46 13.96
C ASN A 220 -20.62 -19.01 13.73
N ASP A 221 -19.70 -18.14 13.30
CA ASP A 221 -20.04 -16.76 12.97
C ASP A 221 -21.15 -16.72 11.91
N PRO A 222 -22.13 -15.78 12.01
CA PRO A 222 -23.17 -15.65 10.99
C PRO A 222 -22.62 -15.53 9.57
N ASP A 223 -21.43 -14.94 9.38
CA ASP A 223 -20.80 -14.79 8.07
C ASP A 223 -20.14 -16.08 7.56
N VAL A 224 -19.94 -17.09 8.43
CA VAL A 224 -19.46 -18.42 8.06
C VAL A 224 -20.65 -19.29 7.67
N LYS A 225 -20.83 -19.50 6.37
CA LYS A 225 -22.00 -20.19 5.80
C LYS A 225 -21.78 -21.69 5.73
N ARG A 226 -22.70 -22.43 6.35
CA ARG A 226 -22.71 -23.89 6.40
C ARG A 226 -24.01 -24.46 5.85
N THR A 227 -23.94 -25.65 5.28
CA THR A 227 -25.13 -26.46 4.95
C THR A 227 -25.75 -27.05 6.22
N VAL A 228 -26.94 -27.64 6.09
CA VAL A 228 -27.67 -28.27 7.20
C VAL A 228 -26.89 -29.40 7.90
N ASP A 229 -25.97 -30.05 7.18
CA ASP A 229 -25.08 -31.09 7.71
C ASP A 229 -23.77 -30.53 8.30
N GLY A 230 -23.61 -29.20 8.34
CA GLY A 230 -22.46 -28.51 8.93
C GLY A 230 -21.29 -28.25 7.98
N THR A 231 -21.38 -28.68 6.72
CA THR A 231 -20.29 -28.47 5.74
C THR A 231 -20.09 -26.98 5.44
N LEU A 232 -18.86 -26.49 5.55
CA LEU A 232 -18.49 -25.14 5.16
C LEU A 232 -18.68 -24.94 3.65
N VAL A 233 -19.49 -23.95 3.26
CA VAL A 233 -19.82 -23.67 1.86
C VAL A 233 -19.57 -22.24 1.42
N GLY A 234 -19.40 -21.32 2.37
CA GLY A 234 -18.95 -19.97 2.05
C GLY A 234 -18.60 -19.11 3.26
N VAL A 235 -17.99 -17.96 2.99
CA VAL A 235 -17.69 -16.93 3.99
C VAL A 235 -18.03 -15.57 3.41
N THR A 236 -18.71 -14.73 4.19
CA THR A 236 -18.88 -13.31 3.88
C THR A 236 -17.77 -12.50 4.57
N THR A 237 -17.08 -11.67 3.80
CA THR A 237 -16.03 -10.75 4.26
C THR A 237 -16.39 -9.34 3.81
N SER A 238 -16.11 -8.32 4.60
CA SER A 238 -16.29 -6.92 4.21
C SER A 238 -14.97 -6.16 4.20
N TYR A 239 -14.97 -5.02 3.50
CA TYR A 239 -13.93 -4.00 3.70
C TYR A 239 -14.12 -3.31 5.04
N PHE A 240 -13.01 -2.94 5.68
CA PHE A 240 -13.00 -2.18 6.93
C PHE A 240 -11.72 -1.34 7.05
N ASN A 241 -11.77 -0.29 7.86
CA ASN A 241 -10.60 0.49 8.27
C ASN A 241 -9.90 -0.23 9.45
N ALA A 242 -8.72 -0.82 9.20
CA ALA A 242 -7.87 -1.39 10.24
C ALA A 242 -7.20 -0.26 11.04
N SER A 243 -7.21 -0.39 12.36
CA SER A 243 -6.90 0.75 13.26
C SER A 243 -5.51 1.35 13.08
N GLU A 244 -4.47 0.54 12.91
CA GLU A 244 -3.10 1.04 12.80
C GLU A 244 -2.23 0.03 12.05
N VAL A 245 -1.33 0.47 11.18
CA VAL A 245 -0.30 -0.37 10.57
C VAL A 245 0.99 0.41 10.56
N ASN A 246 2.02 -0.05 11.26
CA ASN A 246 3.28 0.67 11.36
C ASN A 246 4.37 -0.11 10.64
N THR A 247 5.17 0.59 9.84
CA THR A 247 6.32 -0.03 9.18
C THR A 247 7.49 0.92 9.10
N ASP A 248 8.67 0.41 9.39
CA ASP A 248 9.91 1.17 9.33
C ASP A 248 11.05 0.32 8.78
N GLY A 249 12.08 1.01 8.30
CA GLY A 249 13.20 0.37 7.66
C GLY A 249 14.29 1.33 7.25
N TYR A 250 15.30 0.78 6.62
CA TYR A 250 16.34 1.57 5.96
C TYR A 250 16.57 1.14 4.52
N ASP A 251 16.86 2.13 3.70
CA ASP A 251 17.33 1.98 2.33
C ASP A 251 18.80 2.36 2.23
N LEU A 252 19.57 1.54 1.53
CA LEU A 252 20.98 1.78 1.23
C LEU A 252 21.20 1.66 -0.28
N GLU A 253 21.67 2.75 -0.88
CA GLU A 253 22.12 2.80 -2.27
C GLU A 253 23.62 3.09 -2.28
N VAL A 254 24.38 2.28 -3.02
CA VAL A 254 25.82 2.46 -3.23
C VAL A 254 26.09 2.38 -4.73
N SER A 255 26.84 3.34 -5.26
CA SER A 255 27.37 3.33 -6.63
C SER A 255 28.85 3.63 -6.59
N TYR A 256 29.64 2.84 -7.29
CA TYR A 256 31.07 3.05 -7.45
C TYR A 256 31.48 2.93 -8.91
N ASP A 257 31.98 4.03 -9.47
CA ASP A 257 32.51 4.14 -10.81
C ASP A 257 34.04 3.99 -10.79
N PHE A 258 34.60 3.26 -11.76
CA PHE A 258 36.05 3.05 -11.85
C PHE A 258 36.45 2.65 -13.27
N ASP A 259 37.67 3.01 -13.64
CA ASP A 259 38.24 2.60 -14.92
C ASP A 259 38.83 1.19 -14.87
N THR A 260 38.57 0.41 -15.92
CA THR A 260 39.23 -0.89 -16.15
C THR A 260 40.01 -0.87 -17.46
N LYS A 261 40.85 -1.88 -17.67
CA LYS A 261 41.54 -2.08 -18.96
C LYS A 261 40.60 -2.29 -20.15
N TRP A 262 39.32 -2.53 -19.91
CA TRP A 262 38.29 -2.74 -20.92
C TRP A 262 37.33 -1.55 -21.07
N GLY A 263 37.59 -0.45 -20.36
CA GLY A 263 36.74 0.74 -20.32
C GLY A 263 36.13 1.00 -18.94
N PRO A 264 35.32 2.07 -18.78
CA PRO A 264 34.71 2.44 -17.51
C PRO A 264 33.69 1.40 -17.06
N ALA A 265 33.68 1.14 -15.76
CA ALA A 265 32.77 0.22 -15.12
C ALA A 265 32.11 0.86 -13.90
N THR A 266 30.91 0.38 -13.59
CA THR A 266 30.14 0.77 -12.42
C THR A 266 29.72 -0.49 -11.66
N VAL A 267 29.93 -0.52 -10.35
CA VAL A 267 29.27 -1.50 -9.46
C VAL A 267 28.24 -0.75 -8.62
N GLY A 268 27.04 -1.29 -8.53
CA GLY A 268 25.95 -0.73 -7.73
C GLY A 268 25.38 -1.74 -6.75
N MET A 269 24.81 -1.24 -5.65
CA MET A 269 23.99 -2.00 -4.72
C MET A 269 22.80 -1.16 -4.28
N ASN A 270 21.59 -1.73 -4.39
CA ASN A 270 20.38 -1.20 -3.78
C ASN A 270 19.87 -2.21 -2.76
N ARG A 271 19.68 -1.79 -1.50
CA ARG A 271 19.18 -2.61 -0.41
C ARG A 271 18.04 -1.89 0.28
N VAL A 272 16.95 -2.60 0.53
CA VAL A 272 15.92 -2.23 1.51
C VAL A 272 15.91 -3.29 2.60
N HIS A 273 15.83 -2.85 3.85
CA HIS A 273 15.68 -3.72 5.01
C HIS A 273 14.60 -3.17 5.92
N LEU A 274 13.56 -3.98 6.14
CA LEU A 274 12.47 -3.66 7.05
C LEU A 274 12.89 -4.05 8.46
N LEU A 275 12.62 -3.16 9.42
CA LEU A 275 12.87 -3.37 10.83
C LEU A 275 11.61 -3.88 11.52
N SER A 276 10.45 -3.32 11.18
CA SER A 276 9.14 -3.80 11.63
C SER A 276 8.07 -3.68 10.55
N TYR A 277 7.06 -4.55 10.67
CA TYR A 277 5.78 -4.41 9.99
C TYR A 277 4.68 -4.84 10.95
N GLU A 278 4.21 -3.90 11.75
CA GLU A 278 3.27 -4.14 12.85
C GLU A 278 1.83 -3.98 12.40
N ILE A 279 0.98 -4.97 12.72
CA ILE A 279 -0.46 -4.96 12.40
C ILE A 279 -1.30 -5.37 13.62
N PRO A 280 -2.55 -4.91 13.73
CA PRO A 280 -3.51 -5.42 14.69
C PRO A 280 -3.98 -6.80 14.24
N LEU A 281 -3.91 -7.77 15.14
CA LEU A 281 -4.55 -9.06 14.96
C LEU A 281 -6.01 -9.00 15.44
N GLN A 282 -6.84 -9.94 14.97
CA GLN A 282 -8.23 -10.06 15.43
C GLN A 282 -8.35 -10.28 16.95
N THR A 283 -7.28 -10.74 17.62
CA THR A 283 -7.22 -10.87 19.08
C THR A 283 -7.09 -9.53 19.81
N GLY A 284 -6.96 -8.40 19.10
CA GLY A 284 -6.72 -7.07 19.66
C GLY A 284 -5.27 -6.83 20.08
N VAL A 285 -4.34 -7.70 19.69
CA VAL A 285 -2.90 -7.57 19.97
C VAL A 285 -2.19 -7.16 18.69
N THR A 286 -1.27 -6.20 18.80
CA THR A 286 -0.37 -5.85 17.70
C THR A 286 0.73 -6.90 17.54
N ALA A 287 1.00 -7.31 16.31
CA ALA A 287 2.05 -8.26 15.99
C ALA A 287 2.94 -7.74 14.87
N ASP A 288 4.25 -7.90 15.04
CA ASP A 288 5.22 -7.74 13.96
C ASP A 288 5.15 -8.95 13.03
N VAL A 289 4.91 -8.66 11.75
CA VAL A 289 4.71 -9.63 10.68
C VAL A 289 5.69 -9.47 9.52
N VAL A 290 6.78 -8.74 9.73
CA VAL A 290 7.91 -8.73 8.79
C VAL A 290 8.49 -10.15 8.65
N GLY A 291 8.89 -10.53 7.45
CA GLY A 291 9.46 -11.84 7.18
C GLY A 291 8.45 -13.00 7.26
N LYS A 292 7.17 -12.76 7.54
CA LYS A 292 6.14 -13.81 7.61
C LYS A 292 5.34 -13.93 6.34
N PHE A 293 4.83 -15.13 6.08
CA PHE A 293 3.96 -15.41 4.94
C PHE A 293 2.56 -14.78 5.05
N ASN A 294 2.08 -14.45 6.27
CA ASN A 294 0.84 -13.72 6.54
C ASN A 294 -0.42 -14.34 5.90
N HIS A 295 -0.70 -15.61 6.22
CA HIS A 295 -1.75 -16.39 5.54
C HIS A 295 -3.14 -16.36 6.20
N ASP A 296 -3.20 -15.88 7.44
CA ASP A 296 -4.35 -15.93 8.34
C ASP A 296 -4.79 -14.53 8.81
N ASN A 297 -4.13 -13.49 8.32
CA ASN A 297 -4.42 -12.09 8.60
C ASN A 297 -4.58 -11.30 7.29
N PHE A 298 -4.87 -10.01 7.39
CA PHE A 298 -5.13 -9.16 6.23
C PHE A 298 -3.85 -8.65 5.55
N ALA A 299 -2.70 -8.72 6.22
CA ALA A 299 -1.47 -8.11 5.77
C ALA A 299 -0.80 -8.93 4.68
N ARG A 300 -0.15 -8.25 3.73
CA ARG A 300 0.64 -8.91 2.70
C ARG A 300 1.97 -9.39 3.26
N SER A 301 2.54 -10.47 2.73
CA SER A 301 3.90 -10.89 3.09
C SER A 301 4.94 -9.86 2.64
N LEU A 302 5.69 -9.27 3.58
CA LEU A 302 6.83 -8.39 3.30
C LEU A 302 8.13 -9.08 3.75
N PRO A 303 9.11 -9.30 2.85
CA PRO A 303 10.36 -9.95 3.25
C PRO A 303 11.22 -8.94 4.01
N GLU A 304 11.97 -9.41 5.00
CA GLU A 304 12.86 -8.56 5.79
C GLU A 304 13.85 -7.78 4.93
N THR A 305 14.41 -8.40 3.89
CA THR A 305 15.45 -7.77 3.06
C THR A 305 15.27 -8.05 1.58
N LYS A 306 15.42 -7.00 0.75
CA LYS A 306 15.65 -7.14 -0.69
C LYS A 306 16.95 -6.44 -1.06
N ASN A 307 17.77 -7.09 -1.88
CA ASN A 307 19.03 -6.54 -2.38
C ASN A 307 19.13 -6.75 -3.89
N VAL A 308 19.63 -5.73 -4.59
CA VAL A 308 20.01 -5.83 -6.00
C VAL A 308 21.45 -5.32 -6.13
N ILE A 309 22.35 -6.20 -6.53
CA ILE A 309 23.72 -5.84 -6.89
C ILE A 309 23.79 -5.78 -8.41
N SER A 310 24.35 -4.70 -8.96
CA SER A 310 24.52 -4.50 -10.39
C SER A 310 26.00 -4.29 -10.74
N GLY A 311 26.37 -4.71 -11.95
CA GLY A 311 27.65 -4.38 -12.55
C GLY A 311 27.45 -4.01 -14.01
N VAL A 312 28.04 -2.89 -14.43
CA VAL A 312 27.98 -2.42 -15.83
C VAL A 312 29.41 -2.14 -16.29
N LEU A 313 29.79 -2.65 -17.46
CA LEU A 313 31.06 -2.37 -18.13
C LEU A 313 30.76 -1.84 -19.52
N LYS A 314 31.32 -0.68 -19.87
CA LYS A 314 31.25 -0.11 -21.21
C LYS A 314 32.60 -0.25 -21.90
N ASN A 315 32.61 -0.85 -23.09
CA ASN A 315 33.80 -1.02 -23.93
C ASN A 315 33.48 -0.55 -25.36
N GLY A 316 33.77 0.73 -25.65
CA GLY A 316 33.37 1.35 -26.91
C GLY A 316 31.85 1.30 -27.10
N ASP A 317 31.40 0.68 -28.19
CA ASP A 317 29.98 0.54 -28.52
C ASP A 317 29.30 -0.65 -27.80
N HIS A 318 30.05 -1.43 -27.01
CA HIS A 318 29.53 -2.58 -26.30
C HIS A 318 29.26 -2.25 -24.82
N THR A 319 28.12 -2.72 -24.31
CA THR A 319 27.80 -2.66 -22.88
C THR A 319 27.52 -4.06 -22.36
N PHE A 320 28.20 -4.45 -21.29
CA PHE A 320 27.91 -5.67 -20.54
C PHE A 320 27.30 -5.30 -19.20
N SER A 321 26.13 -5.84 -18.88
CA SER A 321 25.42 -5.57 -17.63
C SER A 321 25.06 -6.88 -16.93
N THR A 322 25.28 -6.93 -15.62
CA THR A 322 24.90 -8.04 -14.75
C THR A 322 24.07 -7.54 -13.58
N PHE A 323 23.13 -8.38 -13.12
CA PHE A 323 22.27 -8.10 -11.98
C PHE A 323 22.11 -9.35 -11.13
N VAL A 324 22.35 -9.23 -9.83
CA VAL A 324 22.08 -10.26 -8.83
C VAL A 324 20.99 -9.74 -7.91
N ARG A 325 19.84 -10.44 -7.88
CA ARG A 325 18.69 -10.08 -7.04
C ARG A 325 18.55 -11.11 -5.93
N MET A 326 18.48 -10.64 -4.69
CA MET A 326 18.32 -11.46 -3.49
C MET A 326 17.12 -10.95 -2.71
N VAL A 327 16.27 -11.85 -2.25
CA VAL A 327 15.10 -11.57 -1.40
C VAL A 327 15.17 -12.57 -0.25
N SER A 328 15.02 -12.10 0.98
CA SER A 328 14.98 -12.98 2.15
C SER A 328 13.77 -13.93 2.06
N ASP A 329 13.87 -15.08 2.70
CA ASP A 329 12.79 -16.04 2.79
C ASP A 329 11.65 -15.54 3.68
N TYR A 330 10.57 -16.32 3.71
CA TYR A 330 9.42 -16.09 4.58
C TYR A 330 9.23 -17.26 5.53
N GLU A 331 9.00 -16.97 6.80
CA GLU A 331 8.52 -17.95 7.76
C GLU A 331 7.02 -18.18 7.56
N THR A 332 6.60 -19.45 7.57
CA THR A 332 5.18 -19.81 7.51
C THR A 332 4.69 -20.26 8.88
N THR A 333 3.51 -19.79 9.25
CA THR A 333 2.80 -20.22 10.46
C THR A 333 1.86 -21.40 10.18
N ARG A 334 1.86 -21.95 8.96
CA ARG A 334 1.11 -23.18 8.63
C ARG A 334 1.80 -24.39 9.25
N ALA A 335 1.05 -25.16 10.04
CA ALA A 335 1.47 -26.46 10.57
C ALA A 335 1.60 -27.53 9.48
#